data_AF-A0A1J4WXT2-F1
#
_entry.id   AF-A0A1J4WXT2-F1
#
_cell.length_a   1.000
_cell.length_b   1.000
_cell.length_c   1.000
_cell.angle_alpha   90.00
_cell.angle_beta   90.00
_cell.angle_gamma   90.00
#
_symmetry.space_group_name_H-M   'P 1'
#
loop_
_entity.id
_entity.type
_entity.pdbx_description
1 polymer ?
#
loop_
_entity_poly.entity_id
_entity_poly.type
_entity_poly.pdbx_seq_one_letter_code
_entity_poly.pdbx_strand_id
1 'polypeptide(L)'
;MKRRIASSLAVLGWLGLFVAAAQAAPPPAQASVSGKYSGLQQVLNCPPDAGTYGQFRDYGWWQGGPWCGQNGKAGFWVWVNPNWYIWSTIGEAPTAAPDGNTDQGKQHSNKD
;
A
#
# COMPACT_ATOMS: atom_id res chain seq x y z
N MET A 1 -18.10 26.48 66.31
CA MET A 1 -18.90 26.38 65.06
C MET A 1 -17.96 26.25 63.87
N LYS A 2 -18.06 25.16 63.10
CA LYS A 2 -17.27 24.90 61.87
C LYS A 2 -18.09 25.31 60.65
N ARG A 3 -17.54 26.11 59.74
CA ARG A 3 -18.08 26.31 58.39
C ARG A 3 -17.04 25.83 57.39
N ARG A 4 -17.32 24.72 56.72
CA ARG A 4 -16.51 24.18 55.62
C ARG A 4 -17.05 24.78 54.32
N ILE A 5 -16.19 25.45 53.56
CA ILE A 5 -16.47 25.96 52.23
C ILE A 5 -16.25 24.79 51.27
N ALA A 6 -17.31 24.34 50.61
CA ALA A 6 -17.23 23.29 49.60
C ALA A 6 -17.07 23.94 48.22
N SER A 7 -15.94 23.62 47.59
CA SER A 7 -15.55 23.90 46.22
C SER A 7 -16.55 23.37 45.19
N SER A 8 -16.68 24.06 44.06
CA SER A 8 -17.03 23.43 42.77
C SER A 8 -16.70 24.38 41.63
N LEU A 9 -15.48 24.26 41.08
CA LEU A 9 -15.15 24.73 39.74
C LEU A 9 -15.41 23.57 38.79
N ALA A 10 -16.58 23.56 38.14
CA ALA A 10 -16.86 22.62 37.06
C ALA A 10 -16.21 23.15 35.77
N VAL A 11 -15.00 22.70 35.49
CA VAL A 11 -14.36 22.88 34.18
C VAL A 11 -14.97 21.82 33.25
N LEU A 12 -15.94 22.22 32.43
CA LEU A 12 -16.49 21.39 31.36
C LEU A 12 -15.43 21.24 30.26
N GLY A 13 -14.53 20.26 30.45
CA GLY A 13 -13.50 19.89 29.50
C GLY A 13 -14.12 19.23 28.27
N TRP A 14 -14.09 19.96 27.16
CA TRP A 14 -14.39 19.47 25.82
C TRP A 14 -13.36 18.36 25.47
N LEU A 15 -13.75 17.09 25.61
CA LEU A 15 -12.96 15.97 25.10
C LEU A 15 -13.09 15.96 23.57
N GLY A 16 -12.19 16.68 22.92
CA GLY A 16 -11.94 16.52 21.48
C GLY A 16 -11.48 15.08 21.22
N LEU A 17 -12.34 14.30 20.57
CA LEU A 17 -11.98 13.01 19.99
C LEU A 17 -10.98 13.27 18.85
N PHE A 18 -9.69 13.27 19.15
CA PHE A 18 -8.66 13.19 18.12
C PHE A 18 -8.66 11.76 17.56
N VAL A 19 -9.34 11.56 16.42
CA VAL A 19 -9.18 10.35 15.62
C VAL A 19 -7.79 10.41 15.00
N ALA A 20 -6.84 9.66 15.54
CA ALA A 20 -5.53 9.49 14.93
C ALA A 20 -5.68 8.69 13.64
N ALA A 21 -5.48 9.33 12.49
CA ALA A 21 -5.36 8.63 11.22
C ALA A 21 -4.07 7.79 11.24
N ALA A 22 -4.21 6.47 11.21
CA ALA A 22 -3.09 5.56 11.05
C ALA A 22 -2.44 5.83 9.67
N GLN A 23 -1.21 6.34 9.68
CA GLN A 23 -0.44 6.45 8.45
C GLN A 23 -0.09 5.04 7.96
N ALA A 24 -0.48 4.69 6.74
CA ALA A 24 -0.13 3.42 6.15
C ALA A 24 1.40 3.36 5.97
N ALA A 25 2.05 2.38 6.60
CA ALA A 25 3.47 2.12 6.38
C ALA A 25 3.73 1.82 4.89
N PRO A 26 4.90 2.19 4.35
CA PRO A 26 5.23 1.87 2.96
C PRO A 26 5.19 0.35 2.74
N PRO A 27 4.78 -0.10 1.54
CA PRO A 27 4.79 -1.52 1.20
C PRO A 27 6.22 -2.08 1.26
N PRO A 28 6.41 -3.36 1.63
CA PRO A 28 7.71 -4.00 1.55
C PRO A 28 8.19 -4.04 0.09
N ALA A 29 9.51 -3.99 -0.14
CA ALA A 29 10.08 -3.96 -1.49
C ALA A 29 9.68 -5.19 -2.35
N GLN A 30 9.47 -6.34 -1.70
CA GLN A 30 9.00 -7.57 -2.34
C GLN A 30 7.60 -7.40 -2.94
N ALA A 31 6.75 -6.53 -2.37
CA ALA A 31 5.39 -6.32 -2.86
C ALA A 31 5.36 -5.74 -4.27
N SER A 32 6.37 -4.96 -4.67
CA SER A 32 6.50 -4.45 -6.04
C SER A 32 7.32 -5.38 -6.94
N VAL A 33 7.75 -6.54 -6.43
CA VAL A 33 8.68 -7.48 -7.08
C VAL A 33 9.92 -6.73 -7.57
N SER A 34 10.57 -6.02 -6.64
CA SER A 34 11.76 -5.21 -6.91
C SER A 34 11.54 -4.13 -7.98
N GLY A 35 10.35 -3.51 -7.99
CA GLY A 35 9.99 -2.44 -8.93
C GLY A 35 9.36 -2.90 -10.25
N LYS A 36 9.15 -4.21 -10.45
CA LYS A 36 8.38 -4.73 -11.59
C LYS A 36 6.99 -4.13 -11.67
N TYR A 37 6.34 -3.84 -10.54
CA TYR A 37 5.04 -3.20 -10.49
C TYR A 37 5.09 -1.84 -9.81
N SER A 38 4.24 -0.92 -10.27
CA SER A 38 4.17 0.46 -9.79
C SER A 38 2.73 0.95 -9.68
N GLY A 39 2.55 2.09 -9.00
CA GLY A 39 1.23 2.65 -8.72
C GLY A 39 0.39 1.74 -7.81
N LEU A 40 0.78 1.61 -6.54
CA LEU A 40 0.03 0.81 -5.56
C LEU A 40 -1.40 1.38 -5.44
N GLN A 41 -2.39 0.56 -5.76
CA GLN A 41 -3.80 0.96 -5.75
C GLN A 41 -4.52 0.52 -4.48
N GLN A 42 -4.15 -0.65 -3.95
CA GLN A 42 -4.84 -1.26 -2.82
C GLN A 42 -3.95 -2.28 -2.11
N VAL A 43 -4.14 -2.36 -0.79
CA VAL A 43 -3.61 -3.42 0.06
C VAL A 43 -4.79 -4.13 0.71
N LEU A 44 -4.84 -5.46 0.61
CA LEU A 44 -5.85 -6.29 1.26
C LEU A 44 -5.17 -7.20 2.28
N ASN A 45 -5.53 -7.06 3.55
CA ASN A 45 -5.12 -8.01 4.58
C ASN A 45 -5.95 -9.30 4.45
N CYS A 46 -5.29 -10.43 4.19
CA CYS A 46 -5.95 -11.73 4.09
C CYS A 46 -5.16 -12.88 4.74
N PRO A 47 -5.07 -12.94 6.08
CA PRO A 47 -4.29 -13.95 6.79
C PRO A 47 -4.60 -15.42 6.41
N PRO A 48 -5.85 -15.83 6.12
CA PRO A 48 -6.16 -17.20 5.72
C PRO A 48 -5.44 -17.68 4.45
N ASP A 49 -5.07 -16.77 3.55
CA ASP A 49 -4.41 -17.10 2.28
C ASP A 49 -2.95 -17.57 2.47
N ALA A 50 -2.37 -17.37 3.66
CA ALA A 50 -1.01 -17.81 3.97
C ALA A 50 -0.80 -19.32 3.76
N GLY A 51 -1.82 -20.14 4.01
CA GLY A 51 -1.75 -21.60 3.79
C GLY A 51 -1.64 -21.98 2.31
N THR A 52 -2.17 -21.15 1.41
CA THR A 52 -2.19 -21.39 -0.04
C THR A 52 -0.99 -20.78 -0.74
N TYR A 53 -0.60 -19.56 -0.35
CA TYR A 53 0.40 -18.75 -1.05
C TYR A 53 1.74 -18.65 -0.33
N GLY A 54 1.87 -19.18 0.88
CA GLY A 54 3.11 -19.15 1.66
C GLY A 54 3.50 -17.74 2.08
N GLN A 55 4.79 -17.40 2.00
CA GLN A 55 5.28 -16.06 2.39
C GLN A 55 5.21 -15.03 1.27
N PHE A 56 5.34 -15.46 0.01
CA PHE A 56 5.43 -14.58 -1.14
C PHE A 56 4.91 -15.25 -2.41
N ARG A 57 4.14 -14.51 -3.23
CA ARG A 57 3.73 -14.93 -4.57
C ARG A 57 3.53 -13.72 -5.47
N ASP A 58 4.28 -13.65 -6.57
CA ASP A 58 3.92 -12.83 -7.73
C ASP A 58 2.81 -13.55 -8.50
N TYR A 59 1.55 -13.14 -8.28
CA TYR A 59 0.38 -13.76 -8.92
C TYR A 59 0.16 -13.20 -10.34
N GLY A 60 0.47 -11.92 -10.54
CA GLY A 60 0.30 -11.24 -11.81
C GLY A 60 -1.08 -10.60 -11.97
N TRP A 61 -1.49 -10.34 -13.22
CA TRP A 61 -2.73 -9.62 -13.49
C TRP A 61 -3.98 -10.42 -13.07
N TRP A 62 -4.91 -9.72 -12.44
CA TRP A 62 -6.26 -10.22 -12.17
C TRP A 62 -7.29 -9.12 -12.42
N GLN A 63 -8.46 -9.50 -12.91
CA GLN A 63 -9.56 -8.58 -13.23
C GLN A 63 -10.23 -7.95 -12.00
N GLY A 64 -9.85 -8.36 -10.78
CA GLY A 64 -10.51 -7.94 -9.55
C GLY A 64 -11.79 -8.74 -9.27
N GLY A 65 -12.42 -8.41 -8.14
CA GLY A 65 -13.64 -9.05 -7.66
C GLY A 65 -13.63 -9.30 -6.16
N PRO A 66 -14.65 -9.99 -5.64
CA PRO A 66 -14.72 -10.35 -4.23
C PRO A 66 -13.51 -11.19 -3.81
N TRP A 67 -12.76 -10.69 -2.83
CA TRP A 67 -11.62 -11.39 -2.24
C TRP A 67 -11.48 -10.99 -0.78
N CYS A 68 -11.34 -11.97 0.10
CA CYS A 68 -11.17 -11.76 1.54
C CYS A 68 -12.20 -10.82 2.20
N GLY A 69 -13.48 -10.95 1.82
CA GLY A 69 -14.56 -10.11 2.35
C GLY A 69 -14.54 -8.65 1.85
N GLN A 70 -13.66 -8.31 0.91
CA GLN A 70 -13.57 -7.01 0.26
C GLN A 70 -13.72 -7.17 -1.25
N ASN A 71 -13.84 -6.06 -1.98
CA ASN A 71 -13.71 -6.08 -3.44
C ASN A 71 -12.30 -5.64 -3.82
N GLY A 72 -11.51 -6.59 -4.33
CA GLY A 72 -10.19 -6.34 -4.87
C GLY A 72 -10.28 -5.65 -6.23
N LYS A 73 -9.44 -4.64 -6.44
CA LYS A 73 -9.32 -3.94 -7.72
C LYS A 73 -8.70 -4.84 -8.80
N ALA A 74 -9.05 -4.54 -10.05
CA ALA A 74 -8.28 -5.01 -11.20
C ALA A 74 -6.86 -4.44 -11.12
N GLY A 75 -5.86 -5.27 -11.39
CA GLY A 75 -4.46 -4.88 -11.30
C GLY A 75 -3.51 -6.07 -11.27
N PHE A 76 -2.25 -5.81 -10.98
CA PHE A 76 -1.24 -6.83 -10.73
C PHE A 76 -1.19 -7.16 -9.25
N TRP A 77 -1.47 -8.41 -8.91
CA TRP A 77 -1.57 -8.90 -7.54
C TRP A 77 -0.25 -9.53 -7.10
N VAL A 78 0.24 -9.10 -5.95
CA VAL A 78 1.41 -9.67 -5.28
C VAL A 78 1.04 -9.99 -3.84
N TRP A 79 1.20 -11.24 -3.47
CA TRP A 79 1.08 -11.69 -2.09
C TRP A 79 2.42 -11.48 -1.38
N VAL A 80 2.38 -10.79 -0.25
CA VAL A 80 3.43 -10.82 0.78
C VAL A 80 2.71 -11.01 2.10
N ASN A 81 2.87 -12.18 2.71
CA ASN A 81 2.13 -12.57 3.90
C ASN A 81 2.10 -11.46 4.97
N PRO A 82 0.93 -11.04 5.50
CA PRO A 82 -0.42 -11.56 5.27
C PRO A 82 -1.28 -10.72 4.29
N ASN A 83 -0.67 -9.97 3.37
CA ASN A 83 -1.36 -9.00 2.53
C ASN A 83 -1.23 -9.29 1.03
N TRP A 84 -2.28 -8.97 0.29
CA TRP A 84 -2.23 -8.73 -1.16
C TRP A 84 -1.97 -7.26 -1.45
N TYR A 85 -1.06 -7.00 -2.37
CA TYR A 85 -0.75 -5.69 -2.92
C TYR A 85 -1.18 -5.66 -4.38
N ILE A 86 -1.99 -4.68 -4.75
CA ILE A 86 -2.61 -4.56 -6.07
C ILE A 86 -2.06 -3.30 -6.73
N TRP A 87 -1.38 -3.48 -7.85
CA TRP A 87 -0.67 -2.43 -8.57
C TRP A 87 -1.34 -2.13 -9.92
N SER A 88 -1.33 -0.87 -10.35
CA SER A 88 -1.98 -0.45 -11.59
C SER A 88 -1.21 -0.86 -12.84
N THR A 89 0.11 -0.88 -12.75
CA THR A 89 1.00 -0.93 -13.93
C THR A 89 2.16 -1.88 -13.67
N ILE A 90 2.60 -2.56 -14.71
CA ILE A 90 4.00 -3.02 -14.77
C ILE A 90 4.81 -1.74 -14.86
N GLY A 91 5.78 -1.54 -13.96
CA GLY A 91 6.68 -0.41 -14.06
C GLY A 91 7.33 -0.39 -15.44
N GLU A 92 7.65 0.80 -15.96
CA GLU A 92 8.85 0.87 -16.79
C GLU A 92 9.94 0.27 -15.91
N ALA A 93 10.56 -0.84 -16.35
CA ALA A 93 11.76 -1.35 -15.70
C ALA A 93 12.62 -0.13 -15.37
N PRO A 94 13.16 0.02 -14.14
CA PRO A 94 13.95 1.20 -13.81
C PRO A 94 14.97 1.35 -14.94
N THR A 95 14.75 2.32 -15.82
CA THR A 95 15.70 2.69 -16.86
C THR A 95 16.95 2.92 -16.05
N ALA A 96 17.93 2.04 -16.25
CA ALA A 96 19.02 1.77 -15.33
C ALA A 96 19.33 3.00 -14.48
N ALA A 97 19.22 2.87 -13.15
CA ALA A 97 19.67 3.92 -12.23
C ALA A 97 20.93 4.53 -12.84
N PRO A 98 20.97 5.84 -13.16
CA PRO A 98 21.92 6.36 -14.15
C PRO A 98 23.33 5.96 -13.76
N ASP A 99 23.79 4.86 -14.35
CA ASP A 99 25.17 4.49 -14.37
C ASP A 99 25.75 5.54 -15.30
N GLY A 100 26.55 6.44 -14.71
CA GLY A 100 26.98 7.69 -15.33
C GLY A 100 27.94 7.50 -16.52
N ASN A 101 27.68 6.54 -17.39
CA ASN A 101 28.32 6.31 -18.66
C ASN A 101 27.55 5.25 -19.46
N THR A 102 26.77 5.61 -20.47
CA THR A 102 26.96 5.10 -21.85
C THR A 102 25.96 5.77 -22.82
N ASP A 103 26.57 6.37 -23.84
CA ASP A 103 26.12 6.72 -25.19
C ASP A 103 25.16 5.71 -25.87
N GLN A 104 24.48 6.15 -26.95
CA GLN A 104 23.61 5.41 -27.89
C GLN A 104 22.11 5.35 -27.51
N GLY A 105 21.15 5.91 -28.27
CA GLY A 105 21.13 6.20 -29.70
C GLY A 105 20.18 5.22 -30.40
N LYS A 106 18.94 5.65 -30.65
CA LYS A 106 18.24 5.54 -31.96
C LYS A 106 16.78 5.91 -31.81
N GLN A 107 16.47 7.07 -32.36
CA GLN A 107 15.13 7.50 -32.74
C GLN A 107 14.58 6.47 -33.74
N HIS A 108 13.45 5.84 -33.41
CA HIS A 108 12.71 5.05 -34.39
C HIS A 108 12.03 6.00 -35.37
N SER A 109 12.50 5.93 -36.61
CA SER A 109 11.88 6.49 -37.80
C SER A 109 10.52 5.85 -38.05
N ASN A 110 9.48 6.65 -38.29
CA ASN A 110 8.33 6.20 -39.08
C ASN A 110 8.36 6.90 -40.44
N LYS A 111 8.80 6.14 -41.44
CA LYS A 111 8.24 6.07 -42.80
C LYS A 111 6.79 5.54 -42.64
N ASP A 112 5.76 5.93 -43.41
CA ASP A 112 5.67 6.43 -44.78
C ASP A 112 4.63 7.56 -44.90
#